data_AF-R8BEJ9-F1
#
_entry.id   AF-R8BEJ9-F1
#
_cell.length_a   1.000
_cell.length_b   1.000
_cell.length_c   1.000
_cell.angle_alpha   90.00
_cell.angle_beta   90.00
_cell.angle_gamma   90.00
#
_symmetry.space_group_name_H-M   'P 1'
#
loop_
_entity.id
_entity.type
_entity.pdbx_description
1 polymer ?
#
loop_
_entity_poly.entity_id
_entity_poly.type
_entity_poly.pdbx_seq_one_letter_code
_entity_poly.pdbx_strand_id
1 'polypeptide(L)' 'MSKEENHHVEYGSDPDGISNDHREFLLSHHGSVDLDPIPSMDLADPLNWPKRKKVLNLVLVAFHAM' A
#
# COMPACT_ATOMS: atom_id res chain seq x y z
N MET A 1 -27.10 14.01 -8.47
CA MET A 1 -26.16 13.22 -7.66
C MET A 1 -24.82 13.25 -8.38
N SER A 2 -23.83 13.96 -7.84
CA SER A 2 -22.44 13.86 -8.31
C SER A 2 -22.01 12.41 -8.16
N LYS A 3 -21.66 11.79 -9.29
CA LYS A 3 -20.99 10.49 -9.30
C LYS A 3 -19.59 10.81 -8.80
N GLU A 4 -19.30 10.46 -7.55
CA GLU A 4 -17.97 10.61 -6.97
C GLU A 4 -17.03 9.76 -7.81
N GLU A 5 -16.30 10.44 -8.68
CA GLU A 5 -15.30 9.87 -9.57
C GLU A 5 -14.21 9.36 -8.64
N ASN A 6 -14.30 8.08 -8.30
CA ASN A 6 -13.27 7.36 -7.57
C ASN A 6 -12.04 7.35 -8.47
N HIS A 7 -11.21 8.38 -8.31
CA HIS A 7 -9.89 8.49 -8.90
C HIS A 7 -9.03 7.41 -8.24
N HIS A 8 -9.18 6.18 -8.72
CA HIS A 8 -8.28 5.08 -8.41
C HIS A 8 -6.96 5.45 -9.08
N VAL A 9 -6.12 6.17 -8.35
CA VAL A 9 -4.74 6.42 -8.74
C VAL A 9 -4.03 5.07 -8.64
N GLU A 10 -3.92 4.39 -9.79
CA GLU A 10 -3.11 3.19 -9.94
C GLU A 10 -1.65 3.60 -9.73
N TYR A 11 -1.21 3.61 -8.47
CA TYR A 11 0.18 3.87 -8.10
C TYR A 11 0.97 2.58 -8.26
N GLY A 12 1.10 2.12 -9.49
CA GLY A 12 1.78 0.87 -9.77
C GLY A 12 2.13 0.77 -11.23
N SER A 13 3.26 1.40 -11.62
CA SER A 13 4.22 0.87 -12.62
C SER A 13 5.30 1.88 -13.05
N ASP A 14 5.26 3.15 -12.64
CA ASP A 14 6.21 4.15 -13.15
C ASP A 14 7.33 4.50 -12.14
N PRO A 15 8.57 3.98 -12.30
CA PRO A 15 9.73 4.39 -11.49
C PRO A 15 10.12 5.87 -11.70
N ASP A 16 9.56 6.55 -12.71
CA ASP A 16 9.77 7.96 -13.03
C ASP A 16 8.75 8.91 -12.34
N GLY A 17 7.77 8.39 -11.60
CA GLY A 17 6.69 9.17 -10.97
C GLY A 17 6.75 9.32 -9.44
N ILE A 18 7.83 8.85 -8.80
CA ILE A 18 7.95 8.85 -7.32
C ILE A 18 8.41 10.21 -6.82
N SER A 19 7.51 10.98 -6.20
CA SER A 19 7.84 12.24 -5.53
C SER A 19 8.91 12.00 -4.45
N ASN A 20 9.77 12.99 -4.19
CA ASN A 20 10.81 12.87 -3.16
C ASN A 20 10.22 12.51 -1.78
N ASP A 21 9.03 13.02 -1.47
CA ASP A 21 8.27 12.68 -0.25
C ASP A 21 7.96 11.18 -0.14
N HIS A 22 7.67 10.52 -1.26
CA HIS A 22 7.40 9.07 -1.28
C HIS A 22 8.70 8.30 -1.05
N ARG A 23 9.82 8.70 -1.63
CA ARG A 23 11.13 8.06 -1.37
C ARG A 23 11.53 8.19 0.09
N GLU A 24 11.29 9.34 0.71
CA GLU A 24 11.51 9.55 2.14
C GLU A 24 10.56 8.71 3.01
N PHE A 25 9.29 8.58 2.60
CA PHE A 25 8.33 7.68 3.24
C PHE A 25 8.78 6.21 3.17
N LEU A 26 9.24 5.74 2.01
CA LEU A 26 9.76 4.37 1.85
C LEU A 26 11.00 4.14 2.71
N LEU A 27 11.93 5.09 2.73
CA LEU A 27 13.15 4.99 3.52
C LEU A 27 12.86 5.01 5.03
N SER A 28 11.94 5.86 5.49
CA SER A 28 11.59 5.95 6.91
C SER A 28 10.71 4.79 7.38
N HIS A 29 9.79 4.30 6.54
CA HIS A 29 8.83 3.27 6.91
C HIS A 29 9.32 1.84 6.65
N HIS A 30 9.94 1.61 5.49
CA HIS A 30 10.41 0.29 5.07
C HIS A 30 11.94 0.12 5.15
N GLY A 31 12.71 1.22 5.25
CA GLY A 31 14.17 1.17 5.29
C GLY A 31 14.83 0.95 3.91
N SER A 32 14.02 0.71 2.88
CA SER A 32 14.46 0.43 1.51
C SER A 32 13.54 1.15 0.53
N VAL A 33 14.12 1.60 -0.58
CA VAL A 33 13.39 2.21 -1.72
C VAL A 33 13.24 1.24 -2.90
N ASP A 34 13.98 0.13 -2.87
CA ASP A 34 13.95 -0.96 -3.85
C ASP A 34 12.99 -2.05 -3.38
N LEU A 35 11.69 -1.73 -3.34
CA LEU A 35 10.63 -2.69 -3.03
C LEU A 35 9.94 -3.08 -4.35
N ASP A 36 9.78 -4.37 -4.58
CA ASP A 36 8.99 -4.91 -5.68
C ASP A 36 7.88 -5.81 -5.11
N PRO A 37 6.59 -5.42 -5.22
CA PRO A 37 6.06 -4.15 -5.74
C PRO A 37 6.29 -2.94 -4.81
N ILE A 38 6.36 -1.74 -5.37
CA ILE A 38 6.50 -0.49 -4.60
C ILE A 38 5.19 -0.20 -3.85
N PRO A 39 5.21 -0.03 -2.51
CA PRO A 39 4.00 0.30 -1.77
C PRO A 39 3.59 1.76 -2.02
N SER A 40 2.28 2.01 -2.12
CA SER A 40 1.73 3.36 -2.23
C SER A 40 2.04 4.20 -0.98
N MET A 41 1.94 5.53 -1.05
CA MET A 41 2.01 6.40 0.13
C MET A 41 0.80 6.26 1.05
N ASP A 42 -0.25 5.54 0.62
CA ASP A 42 -1.47 5.38 1.37
C ASP A 42 -1.29 4.42 2.56
N LEU A 43 -1.65 4.88 3.77
CA LEU A 43 -1.52 4.08 5.00
C LEU A 43 -2.53 2.92 5.08
N ALA A 44 -3.62 2.96 4.30
CA ALA A 44 -4.55 1.86 4.17
C ALA A 44 -4.08 0.80 3.16
N ASP A 45 -3.04 1.09 2.37
CA ASP A 45 -2.46 0.15 1.42
C ASP A 45 -2.02 -1.17 2.12
N PRO A 46 -2.44 -2.34 1.61
CA PRO A 46 -2.09 -3.63 2.20
C PRO A 46 -0.58 -3.89 2.29
N LEU A 47 0.23 -3.34 1.39
CA LEU A 47 1.67 -3.52 1.37
C LEU A 47 2.33 -2.83 2.56
N ASN A 48 1.80 -1.67 2.99
CA ASN A 48 2.25 -0.92 4.17
C ASN A 48 1.88 -1.57 5.52
N TRP A 49 1.03 -2.59 5.53
CA TRP A 49 0.58 -3.15 6.81
C TRP A 49 1.70 -3.87 7.58
N PRO A 50 1.73 -3.70 8.92
CA PRO A 50 2.61 -4.51 9.76
C PRO A 50 2.23 -5.99 9.64
N LYS A 51 3.22 -6.89 9.73
CA LYS A 51 3.02 -8.36 9.58
C LYS A 51 1.87 -8.90 10.41
N ARG A 52 1.66 -8.37 11.62
CA ARG A 52 0.55 -8.77 12.50
C ARG A 52 -0.83 -8.53 11.89
N LYS A 53 -1.04 -7.40 11.21
CA LYS A 53 -2.31 -7.08 10.53
C LYS A 53 -2.53 -7.97 9.32
N LYS A 54 -1.48 -8.25 8.54
CA LYS A 54 -1.51 -9.22 7.43
C LYS A 54 -1.92 -10.61 7.93
N VAL A 55 -1.29 -11.11 9.00
CA VAL A 55 -1.61 -12.41 9.59
C VAL A 55 -3.01 -12.44 10.20
N LEU A 56 -3.43 -11.38 10.90
CA LEU A 56 -4.77 -11.32 11.49
C LEU A 56 -5.86 -11.37 10.42
N ASN A 57 -5.72 -10.58 9.35
CA ASN A 57 -6.67 -10.61 8.23
C ASN A 57 -6.69 -11.97 7.53
N LEU A 58 -5.54 -12.62 7.36
CA LEU A 58 -5.47 -13.96 6.81
C LEU A 58 -6.19 -14.99 7.70
N VAL A 59 -5.99 -14.92 9.02
CA VAL A 59 -6.69 -15.77 10.00
C VAL A 59 -8.20 -15.50 9.95
N LEU A 60 -8.62 -14.25 9.97
CA LEU A 60 -10.04 -13.89 9.87
C LEU A 60 -10.68 -14.45 8.59
N VAL A 61 -10.05 -14.28 7.43
CA VAL A 61 -10.55 -14.87 6.18
C VAL A 61 -10.55 -16.40 6.27
N ALA A 62 -9.48 -17.03 6.74
CA ALA A 62 -9.35 -18.48 6.79
C ALA A 62 -10.38 -19.17 7.72
N PHE A 63 -10.80 -18.52 8.80
CA PHE A 63 -11.69 -19.11 9.82
C PHE A 63 -13.10 -18.51 9.86
N HIS A 64 -13.33 -17.30 9.33
CA HIS A 64 -14.61 -16.59 9.40
C HIS A 64 -15.28 -16.37 8.04
N ALA A 65 -14.55 -16.49 6.92
CA ALA A 65 -15.14 -16.33 5.59
C ALA A 65 -15.76 -17.63 5.04
N MET A 66 -16.57 -18.33 5.86
CA MET A 66 -17.52 -19.37 5.39
C MET A 66 -18.91 -18.78 5.22
#